data_AF-A0A1E4PN16-F1
#
_entry.id   AF-A0A1E4PN16-F1
#
_cell.length_a   1.000
_cell.length_b   1.000
_cell.length_c   1.000
_cell.angle_alpha   90.00
_cell.angle_beta   90.00
_cell.angle_gamma   90.00
#
_symmetry.space_group_name_H-M   'P 1'
#
loop_
_entity.id
_entity.type
_entity.pdbx_description
1 polymer ?
#
loop_
_entity_poly.entity_id
_entity_poly.type
_entity_poly.pdbx_seq_one_letter_code
_entity_poly.pdbx_strand_id
1 'polypeptide(L)'
;MNSPHELTQLLDALRALRDGGEPRAALATLTRTRGSTFRRPGTHMLVLHDGRVVCELSGGCPQRDIVARALEVIAHGAPRRVIYNSESGLDVLMEMGCGGELEILIEPLAPAGATAFADSLARCLEARIDAQLATLFAIDGQVIAPQRMVWSAQRVLFDGVDDAATGAVIADACAAHRARGATTQQLASTHGRLDVLIESVQPPHALVVIGSSAAARALLPLSTALGWQTTLVDHDPARLQSPDLPVGLRTLCTTPEQLGWPPCATRRSPTSARSARASGCRACVTPPSSRACGCTPPRGSTSARRRPKKSPWPSPPRSWR
;
A
#
# COMPACT_ATOMS: atom_id res chain seq x y z
N MET A 1 -1.93 -1.27 -8.80
CA MET A 1 -2.04 -2.13 -7.61
C MET A 1 -2.92 -1.49 -6.58
N ASN A 2 -3.62 -2.30 -5.79
CA ASN A 2 -4.37 -1.82 -4.64
C ASN A 2 -3.45 -1.07 -3.66
N SER A 3 -3.97 -0.03 -3.03
CA SER A 3 -3.34 0.61 -1.88
C SER A 3 -3.19 -0.39 -0.72
N PRO A 4 -2.32 -0.14 0.28
CA PRO A 4 -2.19 -1.04 1.43
C PRO A 4 -3.50 -1.26 2.19
N HIS A 5 -4.37 -0.25 2.24
CA HIS A 5 -5.69 -0.36 2.86
C HIS A 5 -6.62 -1.27 2.05
N GLU A 6 -6.75 -1.03 0.74
CA GLU A 6 -7.54 -1.88 -0.16
C GLU A 6 -7.02 -3.32 -0.16
N LEU A 7 -5.70 -3.53 -0.16
CA LEU A 7 -5.12 -4.86 -0.09
C LEU A 7 -5.48 -5.58 1.22
N THR A 8 -5.48 -4.88 2.35
CA THR A 8 -5.90 -5.45 3.63
C THR A 8 -7.37 -5.86 3.58
N GLN A 9 -8.25 -4.98 3.08
CA GLN A 9 -9.67 -5.28 2.89
C GLN A 9 -9.90 -6.49 1.98
N LEU A 10 -9.14 -6.58 0.88
CA LEU A 10 -9.19 -7.71 -0.03
C LEU A 10 -8.80 -9.01 0.67
N LEU A 11 -7.68 -9.01 1.41
CA LEU A 11 -7.19 -10.20 2.12
C LEU A 11 -8.18 -10.67 3.20
N ASP A 12 -8.78 -9.74 3.93
CA ASP A 12 -9.81 -10.06 4.92
C ASP A 12 -11.06 -10.66 4.25
N ALA A 13 -11.49 -10.11 3.11
CA ALA A 13 -12.60 -10.66 2.34
C ALA A 13 -12.29 -12.05 1.78
N LEU A 14 -11.08 -12.28 1.23
CA LEU A 14 -10.65 -13.58 0.72
C LEU A 14 -10.60 -14.65 1.82
N ARG A 15 -10.19 -14.27 3.04
CA ARG A 15 -10.21 -15.15 4.22
C ARG A 15 -11.64 -15.47 4.65
N ALA A 16 -12.52 -14.47 4.70
CA ALA A 16 -13.92 -14.67 5.06
C ALA A 16 -14.66 -15.59 4.07
N LEU A 17 -14.34 -15.53 2.77
CA LEU A 17 -14.89 -16.44 1.76
C LEU A 17 -14.55 -17.91 2.03
N ARG A 18 -13.35 -18.19 2.50
CA ARG A 18 -12.91 -19.56 2.81
C ARG A 18 -13.67 -20.16 4.00
N ASP A 19 -13.89 -19.35 5.02
CA ASP A 19 -14.48 -19.81 6.29
C ASP A 19 -16.02 -19.92 6.21
N GLY A 20 -16.63 -19.26 5.23
CA GLY A 20 -18.09 -19.13 5.07
C GLY A 20 -18.81 -20.26 4.31
N GLY A 21 -18.11 -21.24 3.75
CA GLY A 21 -18.71 -22.40 3.05
C GLY A 21 -19.30 -22.11 1.67
N GLU A 22 -19.99 -20.98 1.48
CA GLU A 22 -20.29 -20.32 0.20
C GLU A 22 -20.58 -18.84 0.48
N PRO A 23 -19.84 -17.93 -0.14
CA PRO A 23 -20.32 -17.39 -1.42
C PRO A 23 -19.33 -17.65 -2.55
N ARG A 24 -19.84 -18.01 -3.72
CA ARG A 24 -19.03 -17.97 -4.94
C ARG A 24 -18.66 -16.52 -5.22
N ALA A 25 -17.40 -16.29 -5.56
CA ALA A 25 -16.89 -14.97 -5.91
C ALA A 25 -16.00 -15.08 -7.14
N ALA A 26 -15.69 -13.94 -7.74
CA ALA A 26 -14.67 -13.83 -8.76
C ALA A 26 -13.68 -12.72 -8.40
N LEU A 27 -12.41 -12.96 -8.71
CA LEU A 27 -11.36 -11.96 -8.57
C LEU A 27 -11.07 -11.39 -9.96
N ALA A 28 -11.33 -10.09 -10.12
CA ALA A 28 -10.90 -9.32 -11.27
C ALA A 28 -9.56 -8.66 -10.97
N THR A 29 -8.55 -8.91 -11.80
CA THR A 29 -7.17 -8.43 -11.65
C THR A 29 -6.74 -7.69 -12.91
N LEU A 30 -6.31 -6.44 -12.77
CA LEU A 30 -5.68 -5.69 -13.86
C LEU A 30 -4.26 -6.24 -14.10
N THR A 31 -4.08 -7.01 -15.17
CA THR A 31 -2.80 -7.68 -15.51
C THR A 31 -1.89 -6.79 -16.33
N ARG A 32 -2.44 -6.01 -17.26
CA ARG A 32 -1.68 -5.10 -18.13
C ARG A 32 -2.41 -3.79 -18.37
N THR A 33 -1.62 -2.76 -18.64
CA THR A 33 -2.10 -1.44 -19.05
C THR A 33 -1.24 -0.91 -20.18
N ARG A 34 -1.83 -0.19 -21.12
CA ARG A 34 -1.09 0.58 -22.14
C ARG A 34 -1.55 2.03 -22.10
N GLY A 35 -0.62 2.98 -22.27
CA GLY A 35 -0.96 4.40 -22.22
C GLY A 35 -1.38 4.89 -20.82
N SER A 36 -2.10 6.01 -20.77
CA SER A 36 -2.56 6.60 -19.52
C SER A 36 -3.78 5.87 -19.00
N THR A 37 -3.73 5.37 -17.77
CA THR A 37 -4.79 4.56 -17.15
C THR A 37 -4.97 4.97 -15.68
N PHE A 38 -6.21 4.90 -15.17
CA PHE A 38 -6.56 5.34 -13.81
C PHE A 38 -5.98 4.42 -12.71
N ARG A 39 -5.89 3.12 -13.01
CA ARG A 39 -5.28 2.11 -12.15
C ARG A 39 -4.07 1.50 -12.84
N ARG A 40 -3.15 0.98 -12.05
CA ARG A 40 -1.96 0.25 -12.52
C ARG A 40 -2.17 -1.25 -12.40
N PRO A 41 -1.39 -2.08 -13.11
CA PRO A 41 -1.38 -3.52 -12.91
C PRO A 41 -1.30 -3.94 -11.43
N GLY A 42 -1.80 -5.13 -11.12
CA GLY A 42 -1.93 -5.66 -9.75
C GLY A 42 -3.05 -5.01 -8.94
N THR A 43 -3.97 -4.30 -9.60
CA THR A 43 -5.19 -3.83 -8.92
C THR A 43 -6.19 -4.96 -9.01
N HIS A 44 -6.73 -5.35 -7.86
CA HIS A 44 -7.73 -6.39 -7.72
C HIS A 44 -9.06 -5.78 -7.29
N MET A 45 -10.12 -6.44 -7.72
CA MET A 45 -11.50 -6.19 -7.35
C MET A 45 -12.17 -7.54 -7.15
N LEU A 46 -12.74 -7.76 -5.98
CA LEU A 46 -13.47 -8.97 -5.66
C LEU A 46 -14.95 -8.72 -5.90
N VAL A 47 -15.59 -9.60 -6.67
CA VAL A 47 -17.03 -9.55 -6.94
C VAL A 47 -17.67 -10.77 -6.32
N LEU A 48 -18.65 -10.56 -5.45
CA LEU A 48 -19.44 -11.63 -4.84
C LEU A 48 -20.58 -12.04 -5.79
N HIS A 49 -21.12 -13.25 -5.64
CA HIS A 49 -22.23 -13.74 -6.49
C HIS A 49 -23.49 -12.86 -6.45
N ASP A 50 -23.67 -12.06 -5.40
CA ASP A 50 -24.79 -11.13 -5.26
C ASP A 50 -24.50 -9.75 -5.88
N GLY A 51 -23.36 -9.60 -6.55
CA GLY A 51 -22.92 -8.38 -7.21
C GLY A 51 -22.27 -7.36 -6.29
N ARG A 52 -22.17 -7.62 -4.97
CA ARG A 52 -21.38 -6.76 -4.07
C ARG A 52 -19.91 -6.82 -4.46
N VAL A 53 -19.23 -5.70 -4.24
CA VAL A 53 -17.84 -5.50 -4.64
C VAL A 53 -16.97 -5.17 -3.43
N VAL A 54 -15.78 -5.75 -3.36
CA VAL A 54 -14.71 -5.33 -2.44
C VAL A 54 -13.53 -4.83 -3.28
N CYS A 55 -13.09 -3.61 -3.01
CA CYS A 55 -12.14 -2.82 -3.79
C CYS A 55 -12.63 -2.46 -5.20
N GLU A 56 -12.23 -1.30 -5.71
CA GLU A 56 -12.69 -0.80 -7.01
C GLU A 56 -11.56 -0.72 -8.04
N LEU A 57 -11.86 -1.16 -9.26
CA LEU A 57 -10.98 -1.01 -10.42
C LEU A 57 -11.19 0.33 -11.13
N SER A 58 -12.40 0.89 -11.11
CA SER A 58 -12.68 2.21 -11.71
C SER A 58 -14.02 2.79 -11.24
N GLY A 59 -14.12 4.09 -11.02
CA GLY A 59 -15.40 4.73 -10.66
C GLY A 59 -16.39 4.93 -11.82
N GLY A 60 -16.28 4.21 -12.94
CA GLY A 60 -17.03 4.46 -14.20
C GLY A 60 -17.59 3.22 -14.89
N CYS A 61 -18.10 3.37 -16.13
CA CYS A 61 -18.74 2.30 -16.92
C CYS A 61 -17.95 0.99 -17.05
N PRO A 62 -16.60 0.99 -17.23
CA PRO A 62 -15.83 -0.26 -17.25
C PRO A 62 -16.04 -1.14 -16.01
N GLN A 63 -16.29 -0.55 -14.83
CA GLN A 63 -16.53 -1.32 -13.61
C GLN A 63 -17.85 -2.10 -13.66
N ARG A 64 -18.92 -1.53 -14.24
CA ARG A 64 -20.21 -2.24 -14.36
C ARG A 64 -20.09 -3.44 -15.29
N ASP A 65 -19.38 -3.30 -16.41
CA ASP A 65 -19.11 -4.40 -17.33
C ASP A 65 -18.22 -5.48 -16.68
N ILE A 66 -17.20 -5.07 -15.90
CA ILE A 66 -16.38 -6.01 -15.11
C ILE A 66 -17.25 -6.80 -14.12
N VAL A 67 -18.18 -6.15 -13.41
CA VAL A 67 -19.11 -6.85 -12.51
C VAL A 67 -19.99 -7.85 -13.29
N ALA A 68 -20.58 -7.44 -14.40
CA ALA A 68 -21.43 -8.31 -15.21
C ALA A 68 -20.65 -9.56 -15.69
N ARG A 69 -19.44 -9.37 -16.22
CA ARG A 69 -18.56 -10.48 -16.63
C ARG A 69 -18.08 -11.33 -15.47
N ALA A 70 -17.87 -10.75 -14.30
CA ALA A 70 -17.53 -11.50 -13.09
C ALA A 70 -18.67 -12.40 -12.64
N LEU A 71 -19.92 -11.96 -12.73
CA LEU A 71 -21.08 -12.80 -12.47
C LEU A 71 -21.19 -13.97 -13.47
N GLU A 72 -20.89 -13.74 -14.75
CA GLU A 72 -20.77 -14.82 -15.75
C GLU A 72 -19.67 -15.81 -15.39
N VAL A 73 -18.48 -15.33 -15.00
CA VAL A 73 -17.35 -16.19 -14.58
C VAL A 73 -17.71 -17.01 -13.35
N ILE A 74 -18.41 -16.43 -12.38
CA ILE A 74 -18.95 -17.15 -11.21
C ILE A 74 -19.91 -18.27 -11.63
N ALA A 75 -20.80 -17.98 -12.57
CA ALA A 75 -21.80 -18.94 -13.04
C ALA A 75 -21.17 -20.10 -13.84
N HIS A 76 -20.21 -19.80 -14.71
CA HIS A 76 -19.59 -20.78 -15.60
C HIS A 76 -18.37 -21.49 -15.01
N GLY A 77 -17.73 -20.92 -13.98
CA GLY A 77 -16.56 -21.50 -13.34
C GLY A 77 -15.29 -21.49 -14.20
N ALA A 78 -15.24 -20.66 -15.25
CA ALA A 78 -14.09 -20.55 -16.16
C ALA A 78 -13.49 -19.14 -16.15
N PRO A 79 -12.16 -18.98 -16.04
CA PRO A 79 -11.51 -17.68 -16.08
C PRO A 79 -11.63 -17.02 -17.46
N ARG A 80 -11.62 -15.70 -17.48
CA ARG A 80 -11.77 -14.89 -18.70
C ARG A 80 -10.78 -13.73 -18.69
N ARG A 81 -10.16 -13.48 -19.84
CA ARG A 81 -9.41 -12.24 -20.10
C ARG A 81 -10.29 -11.27 -20.87
N VAL A 82 -10.31 -10.03 -20.43
CA VAL A 82 -11.10 -8.94 -21.01
C VAL A 82 -10.15 -7.78 -21.33
N ILE A 83 -10.23 -7.24 -22.54
CA ILE A 83 -9.43 -6.09 -22.97
C ILE A 83 -10.38 -4.93 -23.20
N TYR A 84 -10.11 -3.80 -22.54
CA TYR A 84 -10.78 -2.53 -22.78
C TYR A 84 -9.81 -1.60 -23.52
N ASN A 85 -10.18 -1.18 -24.71
CA ASN A 85 -9.37 -0.36 -25.61
C ASN A 85 -10.28 0.53 -26.49
N SER A 86 -9.68 1.23 -27.46
CA SER A 86 -10.41 2.10 -28.38
C SER A 86 -11.36 1.39 -29.35
N GLU A 87 -11.31 0.07 -29.42
CA GLU A 87 -12.16 -0.75 -30.29
C GLU A 87 -13.34 -1.36 -29.52
N SER A 88 -13.37 -1.18 -28.19
CA SER A 88 -14.38 -1.75 -27.29
C SER A 88 -15.75 -1.04 -27.34
N GLY A 89 -15.94 -0.09 -28.24
CA GLY A 89 -17.14 0.73 -28.38
C GLY A 89 -16.97 2.16 -27.84
N LEU A 90 -17.74 3.10 -28.42
CA LEU A 90 -17.62 4.54 -28.16
C LEU A 90 -17.91 4.91 -26.68
N ASP A 91 -18.82 4.18 -26.02
CA ASP A 91 -19.21 4.40 -24.62
C ASP A 91 -18.08 4.09 -23.63
N VAL A 92 -17.28 3.04 -23.89
CA VAL A 92 -16.10 2.69 -23.08
C VAL A 92 -14.99 3.72 -23.25
N LEU A 93 -14.82 4.22 -24.47
CA LEU A 93 -13.80 5.21 -24.85
C LEU A 93 -14.07 6.60 -24.29
N MET A 94 -15.32 7.07 -24.37
CA MET A 94 -15.73 8.40 -23.89
C MET A 94 -15.61 8.52 -22.37
N GLU A 95 -15.77 7.42 -21.64
CA GLU A 95 -15.82 7.43 -20.18
C GLU A 95 -14.54 6.97 -19.48
N MET A 96 -13.62 6.27 -20.17
CA MET A 96 -12.29 6.04 -19.60
C MET A 96 -11.55 7.36 -19.36
N GLY A 97 -11.77 8.39 -20.21
CA GLY A 97 -11.20 9.74 -20.07
C GLY A 97 -9.68 9.83 -20.26
N CYS A 98 -8.96 8.75 -19.96
CA CYS A 98 -7.57 8.49 -20.23
C CYS A 98 -7.52 7.50 -21.41
N GLY A 99 -6.98 7.90 -22.56
CA GLY A 99 -6.92 7.08 -23.79
C GLY A 99 -5.96 5.89 -23.73
N GLY A 100 -5.97 5.14 -22.63
CA GLY A 100 -5.20 3.92 -22.42
C GLY A 100 -6.04 2.65 -22.60
N GLU A 101 -5.36 1.51 -22.54
CA GLU A 101 -5.93 0.17 -22.66
C GLU A 101 -5.74 -0.58 -21.34
N LEU A 102 -6.71 -1.41 -20.97
CA LEU A 102 -6.71 -2.22 -19.75
C LEU A 102 -6.89 -3.69 -20.12
N GLU A 103 -6.06 -4.57 -19.57
CA GLU A 103 -6.25 -6.02 -19.63
C GLU A 103 -6.66 -6.51 -18.23
N ILE A 104 -7.87 -7.05 -18.12
CA ILE A 104 -8.42 -7.59 -16.88
C ILE A 104 -8.52 -9.11 -17.00
N LEU A 105 -7.89 -9.82 -16.07
CA LEU A 105 -8.16 -11.23 -15.80
C LEU A 105 -9.30 -11.32 -14.79
N ILE A 106 -10.33 -12.11 -15.09
CA ILE A 106 -11.42 -12.41 -14.17
C ILE A 106 -11.41 -13.90 -13.94
N GLU A 107 -11.29 -14.34 -12.69
CA GLU A 107 -11.24 -15.75 -12.32
C GLU A 107 -12.26 -16.10 -11.24
N PRO A 108 -12.82 -17.32 -11.24
CA PRO A 108 -13.71 -17.75 -10.17
C PRO A 108 -12.91 -18.21 -8.95
N LEU A 109 -13.33 -17.78 -7.77
CA LEU A 109 -12.84 -18.24 -6.47
C LEU A 109 -13.75 -19.35 -5.94
N ALA A 110 -13.77 -20.48 -6.66
CA ALA A 110 -14.54 -21.68 -6.32
C ALA A 110 -13.70 -22.87 -5.81
N PRO A 111 -12.42 -23.04 -6.16
CA PRO A 111 -11.62 -24.16 -5.64
C PRO A 111 -11.24 -24.00 -4.17
N ALA A 112 -11.31 -25.09 -3.41
CA ALA A 112 -10.61 -25.21 -2.14
C ALA A 112 -9.11 -24.95 -2.38
N GLY A 113 -8.58 -23.87 -1.80
CA GLY A 113 -7.18 -23.45 -1.98
C GLY A 113 -6.98 -22.21 -2.86
N ALA A 114 -7.98 -21.77 -3.64
CA ALA A 114 -7.85 -20.59 -4.51
C ALA A 114 -7.54 -19.30 -3.74
N THR A 115 -7.94 -19.21 -2.47
CA THR A 115 -7.69 -18.08 -1.58
C THR A 115 -6.55 -18.33 -0.57
N ALA A 116 -5.93 -19.51 -0.56
CA ALA A 116 -4.96 -19.90 0.47
C ALA A 116 -3.69 -19.02 0.50
N PHE A 117 -3.32 -18.43 -0.64
CA PHE A 117 -2.22 -17.46 -0.74
C PHE A 117 -2.44 -16.23 0.17
N ALA A 118 -3.70 -15.88 0.46
CA ALA A 118 -4.05 -14.70 1.25
C ALA A 118 -3.46 -14.76 2.66
N ASP A 119 -3.39 -15.94 3.28
CA ASP A 119 -2.81 -16.08 4.62
C ASP A 119 -1.31 -15.84 4.63
N SER A 120 -0.59 -16.38 3.64
CA SER A 120 0.85 -16.15 3.53
C SER A 120 1.14 -14.68 3.28
N LEU A 121 0.36 -14.00 2.43
CA LEU A 121 0.56 -12.59 2.16
C LEU A 121 0.22 -11.72 3.38
N ALA A 122 -0.88 -11.99 4.08
CA ALA A 122 -1.25 -11.26 5.29
C ALA A 122 -0.25 -11.48 6.43
N ARG A 123 0.28 -12.70 6.62
CA ARG A 123 1.38 -12.95 7.58
C ARG A 123 2.61 -12.09 7.28
N CYS A 124 2.97 -11.91 6.01
CA CYS A 124 4.06 -11.01 5.64
C CYS A 124 3.76 -9.56 6.04
N LEU A 125 2.55 -9.07 5.75
CA LEU A 125 2.14 -7.71 6.11
C LEU A 125 2.16 -7.50 7.63
N GLU A 126 1.63 -8.46 8.40
CA GLU A 126 1.60 -8.46 9.88
C GLU A 126 3.01 -8.46 10.47
N ALA A 127 3.89 -9.32 9.94
CA ALA A 127 5.30 -9.42 10.33
C ALA A 127 6.17 -8.28 9.77
N ARG A 128 5.57 -7.37 8.98
CA ARG A 128 6.26 -6.29 8.27
C ARG A 128 7.41 -6.74 7.37
N ILE A 129 7.20 -7.84 6.66
CA ILE A 129 8.13 -8.42 5.70
C ILE A 129 7.63 -8.11 4.29
N ASP A 130 8.52 -7.60 3.43
CA ASP A 130 8.23 -7.40 2.00
C ASP A 130 8.01 -8.77 1.34
N ALA A 131 6.99 -8.87 0.49
CA ALA A 131 6.64 -10.10 -0.21
C ALA A 131 6.33 -9.82 -1.68
N GLN A 132 6.35 -10.87 -2.49
CA GLN A 132 5.89 -10.83 -3.87
C GLN A 132 4.76 -11.84 -4.04
N LEU A 133 3.68 -11.43 -4.71
CA LEU A 133 2.64 -12.33 -5.22
C LEU A 133 2.89 -12.52 -6.71
N ALA A 134 3.17 -13.75 -7.13
CA ALA A 134 3.21 -14.12 -8.53
C ALA A 134 1.94 -14.86 -8.90
N THR A 135 1.29 -14.43 -9.98
CA THR A 135 0.08 -15.05 -10.54
C THR A 135 0.36 -15.46 -11.97
N LEU A 136 0.49 -16.76 -12.22
CA LEU A 136 0.52 -17.34 -13.56
C LEU A 136 -0.92 -17.43 -14.08
N PHE A 137 -1.21 -16.77 -15.20
CA PHE A 137 -2.60 -16.69 -15.70
C PHE A 137 -2.78 -17.05 -17.17
N ALA A 138 -1.69 -17.19 -17.94
CA ALA A 138 -1.77 -17.72 -19.29
C ALA A 138 -0.49 -18.45 -19.72
N ILE A 139 -0.64 -19.38 -20.65
CA ILE A 139 0.45 -20.12 -21.29
C ILE A 139 0.24 -20.00 -22.81
N ASP A 140 1.27 -19.56 -23.53
CA ASP A 140 1.22 -19.29 -24.97
C ASP A 140 0.03 -18.41 -25.38
N GLY A 141 -0.33 -17.47 -24.51
CA GLY A 141 -1.44 -16.54 -24.70
C GLY A 141 -2.82 -17.11 -24.38
N GLN A 142 -2.95 -18.41 -24.07
CA GLN A 142 -4.20 -19.03 -23.64
C GLN A 142 -4.38 -18.88 -22.13
N VAL A 143 -5.54 -18.37 -21.70
CA VAL A 143 -5.86 -18.19 -20.28
C VAL A 143 -6.03 -19.55 -19.62
N ILE A 144 -5.42 -19.71 -18.45
CA ILE A 144 -5.56 -20.91 -17.61
C ILE A 144 -6.26 -20.56 -16.29
N ALA A 145 -6.61 -21.57 -15.50
CA ALA A 145 -6.94 -21.37 -14.10
C ALA A 145 -5.73 -20.76 -13.39
N PRO A 146 -5.84 -19.56 -12.76
CA PRO A 146 -4.66 -18.89 -12.26
C PRO A 146 -3.99 -19.63 -11.11
N GLN A 147 -2.68 -19.79 -11.21
CA GLN A 147 -1.83 -20.42 -10.21
C GLN A 147 -0.99 -19.37 -9.52
N ARG A 148 -0.78 -19.51 -8.20
CA ARG A 148 -0.17 -18.45 -7.38
C ARG A 148 1.00 -18.93 -6.57
N MET A 149 1.98 -18.04 -6.41
CA MET A 149 3.10 -18.20 -5.51
C MET A 149 3.29 -16.96 -4.66
N VAL A 150 3.54 -17.14 -3.36
CA VAL A 150 4.00 -16.06 -2.49
C VAL A 150 5.48 -16.27 -2.22
N TRP A 151 6.31 -15.30 -2.61
CA TRP A 151 7.75 -15.32 -2.43
C TRP A 151 8.20 -14.20 -1.48
N SER A 152 9.09 -14.50 -0.56
CA SER A 152 9.67 -13.49 0.34
C SER A 152 10.95 -14.01 0.98
N ALA A 153 11.88 -13.12 1.31
CA ALA A 153 13.12 -13.46 2.01
C ALA A 153 13.83 -14.68 1.39
N GLN A 154 13.99 -14.66 0.06
CA GLN A 154 14.72 -15.69 -0.71
C GLN A 154 14.10 -17.09 -0.62
N ARG A 155 12.81 -17.20 -0.30
CA ARG A 155 12.11 -18.48 -0.25
C ARG A 155 10.64 -18.35 -0.67
N VAL A 156 10.08 -19.49 -1.06
CA VAL A 156 8.64 -19.63 -1.30
C VAL A 156 7.92 -19.81 0.05
N LEU A 157 6.89 -19.01 0.28
CA LEU A 157 6.02 -19.06 1.47
C LEU A 157 4.66 -19.70 1.18
N PHE A 158 4.26 -19.75 -0.08
CA PHE A 158 3.08 -20.44 -0.57
C PHE A 158 3.36 -20.85 -2.01
N ASP A 159 3.09 -22.10 -2.34
CA ASP A 159 3.19 -22.64 -3.68
C ASP A 159 1.87 -23.28 -4.07
N GLY A 160 1.20 -22.67 -5.04
CA GLY A 160 0.00 -23.19 -5.70
C GLY A 160 0.23 -23.35 -7.20
N VAL A 161 1.48 -23.55 -7.63
CA VAL A 161 1.84 -23.87 -9.01
C VAL A 161 1.90 -25.39 -9.15
N ASP A 162 1.14 -25.95 -10.08
CA ASP A 162 0.94 -27.41 -10.15
C ASP A 162 2.21 -28.15 -10.63
N ASP A 163 3.03 -27.51 -11.46
CA ASP A 163 4.26 -28.08 -12.01
C ASP A 163 5.51 -27.49 -11.34
N ALA A 164 6.37 -28.36 -10.81
CA ALA A 164 7.57 -27.97 -10.07
C ALA A 164 8.60 -27.21 -10.93
N ALA A 165 8.74 -27.56 -12.21
CA ALA A 165 9.66 -26.85 -13.11
C ALA A 165 9.17 -25.43 -13.39
N THR A 166 7.87 -25.28 -13.62
CA THR A 166 7.19 -23.98 -13.74
C THR A 166 7.31 -23.16 -12.45
N GLY A 167 7.12 -23.81 -11.29
CA GLY A 167 7.31 -23.18 -9.97
C GLY A 167 8.73 -22.63 -9.79
N ALA A 168 9.76 -23.40 -10.18
CA ALA A 168 11.15 -22.94 -10.12
C ALA A 168 11.40 -21.71 -11.01
N VAL A 169 10.87 -21.70 -12.25
CA VAL A 169 10.98 -20.54 -13.15
C VAL A 169 10.32 -19.29 -12.54
N ILE A 170 9.15 -19.45 -11.92
CA ILE A 170 8.45 -18.33 -11.26
C ILE A 170 9.24 -17.84 -10.03
N ALA A 171 9.78 -18.76 -9.23
CA ALA A 171 10.59 -18.41 -8.06
C ALA A 171 11.86 -17.64 -8.45
N ASP A 172 12.55 -18.06 -9.51
CA ASP A 172 13.71 -17.36 -10.06
C ASP A 172 13.34 -15.95 -10.57
N ALA A 173 12.20 -15.83 -11.26
CA ALA A 173 11.69 -14.54 -11.69
C ALA A 173 11.37 -13.62 -10.50
N CYS A 174 10.79 -14.14 -9.41
CA CYS A 174 10.56 -13.38 -8.18
C CYS A 174 11.88 -12.94 -7.53
N ALA A 175 12.86 -13.83 -7.46
CA ALA A 175 14.18 -13.55 -6.90
C ALA A 175 14.94 -12.48 -7.71
N ALA A 176 14.75 -12.44 -9.02
CA ALA A 176 15.31 -11.43 -9.92
C ALA A 176 14.48 -10.13 -9.97
N HIS A 177 13.19 -10.17 -9.60
CA HIS A 177 12.32 -9.01 -9.65
C HIS A 177 12.77 -7.93 -8.66
N ARG A 178 12.95 -6.71 -9.16
CA ARG A 178 13.37 -5.53 -8.36
C ARG A 178 12.41 -4.35 -8.50
N ALA A 179 11.44 -4.44 -9.40
CA ALA A 179 10.51 -3.34 -9.64
C ALA A 179 9.56 -3.20 -8.44
N ARG A 180 9.23 -1.94 -8.12
CA ARG A 180 8.10 -1.64 -7.23
C ARG A 180 6.82 -1.67 -8.04
N GLY A 181 5.72 -2.03 -7.38
CA GLY A 181 4.43 -2.17 -8.06
C GLY A 181 4.24 -3.57 -8.61
N ALA A 182 3.48 -3.67 -9.69
CA ALA A 182 3.19 -4.93 -10.35
C ALA A 182 3.50 -4.86 -11.84
N THR A 183 4.04 -5.95 -12.37
CA THR A 183 4.42 -6.08 -13.77
C THR A 183 4.12 -7.48 -14.26
N THR A 184 3.45 -7.58 -15.41
CA THR A 184 3.34 -8.84 -16.13
C THR A 184 4.62 -9.11 -16.90
N GLN A 185 5.22 -10.28 -16.66
CA GLN A 185 6.40 -10.77 -17.36
C GLN A 185 6.02 -11.99 -18.22
N GLN A 186 6.74 -12.16 -19.32
CA GLN A 186 6.68 -13.37 -20.13
C GLN A 186 7.92 -14.22 -19.84
N LEU A 187 7.72 -15.41 -19.28
CA LEU A 187 8.82 -16.30 -18.89
C LEU A 187 8.85 -17.52 -19.81
N ALA A 188 10.04 -17.94 -20.23
CA ALA A 188 10.20 -19.17 -20.99
C ALA A 188 10.19 -20.37 -20.04
N SER A 189 9.49 -21.44 -20.42
CA SER A 189 9.43 -22.69 -19.67
C SER A 189 9.36 -23.89 -20.62
N THR A 190 9.45 -25.09 -20.05
CA THR A 190 9.21 -26.35 -20.78
C THR A 190 7.76 -26.49 -21.26
N HIS A 191 6.81 -25.78 -20.64
CA HIS A 191 5.39 -25.78 -20.98
C HIS A 191 5.01 -24.65 -21.94
N GLY A 192 5.97 -23.92 -22.49
CA GLY A 192 5.75 -22.77 -23.36
C GLY A 192 6.02 -21.45 -22.67
N ARG A 193 5.46 -20.36 -23.22
CA ARG A 193 5.64 -19.00 -22.71
C ARG A 193 4.58 -18.66 -21.66
N LEU A 194 5.04 -18.48 -20.43
CA LEU A 194 4.21 -18.18 -19.27
C LEU A 194 3.96 -16.68 -19.17
N ASP A 195 2.70 -16.25 -19.06
CA ASP A 195 2.34 -14.89 -18.67
C ASP A 195 2.12 -14.86 -17.14
N VAL A 196 3.04 -14.19 -16.44
CA VAL A 196 3.08 -14.12 -14.97
C VAL A 196 3.02 -12.68 -14.50
N LEU A 197 1.98 -12.33 -13.74
CA LEU A 197 1.90 -11.05 -13.04
C LEU A 197 2.68 -11.16 -11.73
N ILE A 198 3.75 -10.38 -11.55
CA ILE A 198 4.51 -10.31 -10.29
C ILE A 198 4.23 -8.98 -9.62
N GLU A 199 3.78 -9.03 -8.37
CA GLU A 199 3.35 -7.89 -7.56
C GLU A 199 4.22 -7.76 -6.32
N SER A 200 4.98 -6.67 -6.22
CA SER A 200 5.78 -6.34 -5.04
C SER A 200 4.90 -5.71 -3.95
N VAL A 201 4.59 -6.50 -2.93
CA VAL A 201 3.76 -6.12 -1.78
C VAL A 201 4.65 -5.71 -0.61
N GLN A 202 4.46 -4.47 -0.14
CA GLN A 202 5.20 -3.92 0.98
C GLN A 202 4.26 -3.69 2.17
N PRO A 203 4.73 -3.86 3.41
CA PRO A 203 3.94 -3.54 4.58
C PRO A 203 3.59 -2.04 4.59
N PRO A 204 2.40 -1.66 5.08
CA PRO A 204 1.99 -0.26 5.10
C PRO A 204 2.99 0.60 5.86
N HIS A 205 3.07 1.90 5.57
CA HIS A 205 3.97 2.78 6.31
C HIS A 205 3.66 2.75 7.82
N ALA A 206 4.69 2.60 8.65
CA ALA A 206 4.56 2.73 10.10
C ALA A 206 4.69 4.20 10.50
N LEU A 207 3.72 4.69 11.27
CA LEU A 207 3.78 6.01 11.91
C LEU A 207 3.71 5.81 13.42
N VAL A 208 4.65 6.40 14.15
CA VAL A 208 4.54 6.47 15.61
C VAL A 208 4.37 7.93 16.02
N VAL A 209 3.27 8.20 16.71
CA VAL A 209 2.90 9.53 17.19
C VAL A 209 3.13 9.53 18.70
N ILE A 210 4.06 10.37 19.17
CA ILE A 210 4.39 10.49 20.59
C ILE A 210 3.69 11.72 21.16
N GLY A 211 2.82 11.49 22.15
CA GLY A 211 2.02 12.48 22.85
C GLY A 211 0.68 12.78 22.17
N SER A 212 -0.35 13.01 22.97
CA SER A 212 -1.74 13.23 22.52
C SER A 212 -2.13 14.71 22.42
N SER A 213 -1.23 15.54 21.88
CA SER A 213 -1.55 16.96 21.61
C SER A 213 -2.68 17.10 20.58
N ALA A 214 -3.34 18.25 20.51
CA ALA A 214 -4.37 18.51 19.49
C ALA A 214 -3.88 18.26 18.05
N ALA A 215 -2.62 18.62 17.75
CA ALA A 215 -2.00 18.35 16.46
C ALA A 215 -1.79 16.85 16.22
N ALA A 216 -1.32 16.11 17.23
CA ALA A 216 -1.17 14.67 17.16
C ALA A 216 -2.53 14.00 16.90
N ARG A 217 -3.58 14.39 17.63
CA ARG A 217 -4.94 13.84 17.46
C ARG A 217 -5.52 14.13 16.07
N ALA A 218 -5.25 15.29 15.49
CA ALA A 218 -5.67 15.63 14.14
C ALA A 218 -4.94 14.80 13.05
N LEU A 219 -3.73 14.30 13.33
CA LEU A 219 -2.97 13.45 12.40
C LEU A 219 -3.47 12.00 12.35
N LEU A 220 -3.98 11.47 13.46
CA LEU A 220 -4.42 10.06 13.56
C LEU A 220 -5.47 9.65 12.51
N PRO A 221 -6.57 10.41 12.26
CA PRO A 221 -7.54 10.03 11.24
C PRO A 221 -6.94 10.11 9.83
N LEU A 222 -6.05 11.07 9.57
CA LEU A 222 -5.38 11.21 8.28
C LEU A 222 -4.44 10.02 8.00
N SER A 223 -3.64 9.63 8.99
CA SER A 223 -2.74 8.48 8.84
C SER A 223 -3.51 7.17 8.65
N THR A 224 -4.63 7.02 9.35
CA THR A 224 -5.54 5.87 9.17
C THR A 224 -6.15 5.85 7.76
N ALA A 225 -6.64 6.99 7.27
CA ALA A 225 -7.19 7.12 5.93
C ALA A 225 -6.14 6.86 4.82
N LEU A 226 -4.87 7.17 5.08
CA LEU A 226 -3.76 6.83 4.18
C LEU A 226 -3.35 5.35 4.25
N GLY A 227 -4.00 4.55 5.09
CA GLY A 227 -3.69 3.14 5.31
C GLY A 227 -2.39 2.92 6.07
N TRP A 228 -1.90 3.91 6.83
CA TRP A 228 -0.68 3.77 7.61
C TRP A 228 -0.95 3.00 8.91
N GLN A 229 -0.01 2.16 9.29
CA GLN A 229 -0.01 1.48 10.57
C GLN A 229 0.44 2.46 11.65
N THR A 230 -0.53 3.08 12.32
CA THR A 230 -0.27 4.16 13.28
C THR A 230 -0.26 3.63 14.71
N THR A 231 0.76 4.02 15.49
CA THR A 231 0.83 3.77 16.93
C THR A 231 0.85 5.10 17.68
N LEU A 232 -0.11 5.32 18.57
CA LEU A 232 -0.12 6.45 19.50
C LEU A 232 0.57 6.03 20.80
N VAL A 233 1.59 6.79 21.17
CA VAL A 233 2.33 6.62 22.43
C VAL A 233 2.01 7.79 23.34
N ASP A 234 1.54 7.52 24.56
CA ASP A 234 1.40 8.53 25.60
C ASP A 234 1.71 7.89 26.96
N HIS A 235 2.08 8.71 27.95
CA HIS A 235 2.30 8.24 29.32
C HIS A 235 1.00 8.23 30.13
N ASP A 236 -0.02 8.96 29.67
CA ASP A 236 -1.32 9.08 30.31
C ASP A 236 -2.31 8.07 29.71
N PRO A 237 -2.70 7.00 30.45
CA PRO A 237 -3.61 5.98 29.94
C PRO A 237 -5.01 6.52 29.61
N ALA A 238 -5.47 7.58 30.27
CA ALA A 238 -6.79 8.16 30.01
C ALA A 238 -6.87 8.77 28.60
N ARG A 239 -5.74 9.28 28.07
CA ARG A 239 -5.68 9.82 26.70
C ARG A 239 -5.71 8.74 25.64
N LEU A 240 -5.16 7.56 25.96
CA LEU A 240 -5.12 6.40 25.07
C LEU A 240 -6.45 5.63 25.02
N GLN A 241 -7.33 5.82 26.01
CA GLN A 241 -8.66 5.19 26.07
C GLN A 241 -9.78 6.12 25.57
N SER A 242 -9.42 7.27 25.00
CA SER A 242 -10.39 8.27 24.56
C SER A 242 -11.26 7.74 23.40
N PRO A 243 -12.58 7.91 23.45
CA PRO A 243 -13.50 7.39 22.43
C PRO A 243 -13.32 8.07 21.06
N ASP A 244 -12.71 9.26 21.01
CA ASP A 244 -12.46 9.99 19.75
C ASP A 244 -11.24 9.46 18.98
N LEU A 245 -10.60 8.38 19.45
CA LEU A 245 -9.50 7.75 18.73
C LEU A 245 -10.03 6.90 17.57
N PRO A 246 -9.35 6.91 16.40
CA PRO A 246 -9.72 6.04 15.28
C PRO A 246 -9.73 4.55 15.68
N VAL A 247 -10.72 3.81 15.18
CA VAL A 247 -10.80 2.36 15.36
C VAL A 247 -9.58 1.68 14.73
N GLY A 248 -9.03 0.67 15.42
CA GLY A 248 -7.88 -0.09 14.94
C GLY A 248 -6.51 0.60 15.16
N LEU A 249 -6.49 1.77 15.80
CA LEU A 249 -5.26 2.44 16.21
C LEU A 249 -4.52 1.61 17.27
N ARG A 250 -3.20 1.43 17.10
CA ARG A 250 -2.38 0.83 18.15
C ARG A 250 -2.06 1.88 19.20
N THR A 251 -2.19 1.53 20.48
CA THR A 251 -1.84 2.42 21.59
C THR A 251 -0.76 1.79 22.46
N LEU A 252 0.18 2.59 22.94
CA LEU A 252 1.23 2.15 23.85
C LEU A 252 1.36 3.16 25.00
N CYS A 253 1.11 2.69 26.22
CA CYS A 253 1.22 3.51 27.43
C CYS A 253 2.66 3.47 27.94
N THR A 254 3.47 4.47 27.61
CA THR A 254 4.88 4.54 28.03
C THR A 254 5.44 5.96 27.87
N THR A 255 6.62 6.21 28.42
CA THR A 255 7.34 7.48 28.20
C THR A 255 8.29 7.37 27.00
N PRO A 256 8.63 8.49 26.33
CA PRO A 256 9.55 8.46 25.19
C PRO A 256 10.90 7.81 25.50
N GLU A 257 11.40 7.96 26.73
CA GLU A 257 12.68 7.40 27.19
C GLU A 257 12.65 5.87 27.29
N GLN A 258 11.47 5.30 27.55
CA GLN A 258 11.27 3.85 27.69
C GLN A 258 11.08 3.13 26.35
N LEU A 259 10.93 3.87 25.23
CA LEU A 259 10.80 3.29 23.89
C LEU A 259 12.10 2.62 23.38
N GLY A 260 13.22 2.80 24.08
CA GLY A 260 14.51 2.19 23.72
C GLY A 260 15.09 2.69 22.39
N TRP A 261 14.57 3.80 21.87
CA TRP A 261 15.04 4.40 20.62
C TRP A 261 16.19 5.39 20.87
N PRO A 262 17.13 5.55 19.93
CA PRO A 262 18.17 6.57 20.04
C PRO A 262 17.57 7.98 19.99
N PRO A 263 18.10 8.93 20.80
CA PRO A 263 17.67 10.32 20.77
C PRO A 263 17.86 10.90 19.37
N CYS A 264 16.85 11.60 18.86
CA CYS A 264 16.79 12.15 17.53
C CYS A 264 17.90 13.17 17.31
N ALA A 265 18.81 12.85 16.41
CA ALA A 265 19.81 13.76 15.88
C ALA A 265 19.15 14.72 14.88
N THR A 266 18.22 15.57 15.34
CA THR A 266 17.90 16.77 14.55
C THR A 266 19.21 17.55 14.41
N ARG A 267 19.72 17.75 13.19
CA ARG A 267 20.82 18.70 12.94
C ARG A 267 20.40 20.07 13.46
N ARG A 268 20.73 20.36 14.71
CA ARG A 268 20.66 21.71 15.26
C ARG A 268 21.81 22.47 14.65
N SER A 269 21.50 23.40 13.74
CA SER A 269 22.41 24.49 13.40
C SER A 269 22.91 25.16 14.69
N PRO A 270 24.21 25.46 14.81
CA PRO A 270 24.79 25.92 16.05
C PRO A 270 24.54 27.41 16.20
N THR A 271 23.46 27.81 16.88
CA THR A 271 23.39 29.12 17.54
C THR A 271 22.26 29.12 18.57
N SER A 272 22.61 29.49 19.81
CA SER A 272 21.74 29.65 20.99
C SER A 272 21.39 28.42 21.84
N ALA A 273 22.41 27.68 22.27
CA ALA A 273 22.30 26.85 23.47
C ALA A 273 22.36 27.75 24.73
N ARG A 274 21.24 28.34 25.18
CA ARG A 274 21.12 28.83 26.57
C ARG A 274 19.72 29.04 27.16
N SER A 275 18.60 28.83 26.44
CA SER A 275 17.26 28.97 27.06
C SER A 275 16.33 27.75 26.95
N ALA A 276 16.73 26.66 26.30
CA ALA A 276 15.86 25.50 26.08
C ALA A 276 15.82 24.49 27.25
N ARG A 277 15.82 24.94 28.51
CA ARG A 277 15.58 24.05 29.68
C ARG A 277 14.14 24.11 30.22
N ALA A 278 13.29 25.02 29.74
CA ALA A 278 12.02 25.33 30.40
C ALA A 278 10.71 25.01 29.63
N SER A 279 10.72 24.34 28.47
CA SER A 279 9.46 24.01 27.78
C SER A 279 9.51 22.70 26.99
N GLY A 280 9.13 21.60 27.67
CA GLY A 280 8.35 20.47 27.15
C GLY A 280 8.88 19.59 26.00
N CYS A 281 9.86 20.01 25.22
CA CYS A 281 10.39 19.21 24.11
C CYS A 281 11.71 18.58 24.54
N ARG A 282 11.64 17.57 25.42
CA ARG A 282 12.80 16.73 25.78
C ARG A 282 12.67 15.42 25.00
N ALA A 283 13.70 15.17 24.20
CA ALA A 283 13.90 13.97 23.38
C ALA A 283 12.82 13.72 22.32
N CYS A 284 13.00 14.30 21.12
CA CYS A 284 12.54 13.58 19.93
C CYS A 284 13.36 12.28 19.90
N VAL A 285 12.73 11.13 19.70
CA VAL A 285 13.39 9.82 19.70
C VAL A 285 13.08 9.14 18.37
N THR A 286 14.09 8.57 17.70
CA THR A 286 13.94 8.04 16.34
C THR A 286 14.03 6.52 16.36
N PRO A 287 13.02 5.78 15.85
CA PRO A 287 13.16 4.34 15.69
C PRO A 287 14.39 4.01 14.82
N PRO A 288 15.13 2.93 15.11
CA PRO A 288 16.36 2.57 14.40
C PRO A 288 16.19 2.32 12.88
N SER A 289 14.95 2.22 12.37
CA SER A 289 14.61 2.08 10.95
C SER A 289 13.74 3.22 10.40
N SER A 290 13.64 4.36 11.10
CA SER A 290 12.75 5.45 10.69
C SER A 290 13.22 6.12 9.38
N ARG A 291 12.31 6.25 8.41
CA ARG A 291 12.60 6.97 7.15
C ARG A 291 12.53 8.49 7.28
N ALA A 292 11.86 9.00 8.33
CA ALA A 292 11.74 10.43 8.62
C ALA A 292 11.34 10.67 10.10
N CYS A 293 11.70 11.82 10.65
CA CYS A 293 11.26 12.29 11.96
C CYS A 293 10.85 13.77 11.89
N GLY A 294 9.69 14.11 12.46
CA GLY A 294 9.19 15.49 12.54
C GLY A 294 8.79 15.83 13.98
N CYS A 295 9.10 17.05 14.42
CA CYS A 295 8.72 17.53 15.75
C CYS A 295 7.86 18.79 15.60
N THR A 296 6.71 18.84 16.24
CA THR A 296 5.84 20.04 16.24
C THR A 296 6.25 20.94 17.41
N PRO A 297 6.86 22.12 17.18
CA PRO A 297 7.22 23.01 18.27
C PRO A 297 5.96 23.68 18.86
N PRO A 298 5.92 23.97 20.17
CA PRO A 298 4.84 24.75 20.75
C PRO A 298 4.86 26.18 20.18
N ARG A 299 3.70 26.67 19.71
CA ARG A 299 3.54 28.08 19.34
C ARG A 299 3.39 28.92 20.62
N GLY A 300 4.46 29.59 21.05
CA GLY A 300 4.39 30.58 22.13
C GLY A 300 5.71 30.93 22.81
N SER A 301 6.58 31.72 22.15
CA SER A 301 7.42 32.74 22.82
C SER A 301 8.07 33.65 21.76
N THR A 302 7.31 34.57 21.18
CA THR A 302 7.89 35.76 20.53
C THR A 302 8.47 36.67 21.60
N SER A 303 9.71 36.42 22.04
CA SER A 303 10.46 37.43 22.80
C SER A 303 10.89 38.53 21.84
N ALA A 304 10.37 39.73 22.04
CA ALA A 304 10.76 40.94 21.33
C ALA A 304 12.30 41.05 21.22
N ARG A 305 12.83 41.00 19.99
CA ARG A 305 14.24 41.31 19.73
C ARG A 305 14.45 42.81 19.95
N ARG A 306 14.95 43.21 21.13
CA ARG A 306 15.66 44.49 21.27
C ARG A 306 16.89 44.44 20.36
N ARG A 307 16.91 45.27 19.31
CA ARG A 307 18.10 45.47 18.47
C ARG A 307 19.19 46.15 19.31
N PRO A 308 20.45 45.67 19.30
CA PRO A 308 21.57 46.48 19.77
C PRO A 308 21.82 47.63 18.78
N LYS A 309 22.11 48.82 19.30
CA LYS A 309 22.55 50.00 18.52
C LYS A 309 23.75 49.62 17.64
N LYS A 310 23.64 49.79 16.32
CA LYS A 310 24.79 49.84 15.41
C LYS A 310 25.38 51.25 15.48
N SER A 311 26.68 51.35 15.73
CA SER A 311 27.50 52.53 15.39
C SER A 311 27.57 52.70 13.87
N PRO A 312 27.75 53.93 13.35
CA PRO A 312 27.48 54.28 11.96
C PRO A 312 28.61 53.85 11.00
N TRP A 313 28.21 53.42 9.81
CA TRP A 313 29.09 53.15 8.66
C TRP A 313 29.56 54.48 8.01
N PRO A 314 30.76 54.53 7.39
CA PRO A 314 31.22 55.69 6.65
C PRO A 314 30.51 55.80 5.27
N SER A 315 30.28 57.03 4.84
CA SER A 315 29.61 57.41 3.59
C SER A 315 30.37 56.99 2.32
N PRO A 316 29.69 56.68 1.20
CA PRO A 316 30.35 56.38 -0.08
C PRO A 316 30.70 57.66 -0.86
N PRO A 317 31.72 57.64 -1.75
CA PRO A 317 32.03 58.76 -2.62
C PRO A 317 31.07 58.84 -3.81
N ARG A 318 30.92 60.08 -4.30
CA ARG A 318 30.03 60.53 -5.38
C ARG A 318 30.53 60.16 -6.79
N SER A 319 29.61 60.31 -7.76
CA SER A 319 29.76 60.25 -9.23
C SER A 319 29.95 58.82 -9.76
N TRP A 320 29.32 58.41 -10.85
CA TRP A 320 29.36 59.00 -12.20
C TRP A 320 27.99 59.13 -12.88
N ARG A 321 27.98 60.03 -13.88
CA ARG A 321 26.92 60.39 -14.82
C ARG A 321 26.42 59.20 -15.64
#